data_AF-A0A350JL62-F1
#
_entry.id   AF-A0A350JL62-F1
#
_cell.length_a   1.000
_cell.length_b   1.000
_cell.length_c   1.000
_cell.angle_alpha   90.00
_cell.angle_beta   90.00
_cell.angle_gamma   90.00
#
_symmetry.space_group_name_H-M   'P 1'
#
loop_
_entity.id
_entity.type
_entity.pdbx_description
1 polymer ?
#
loop_
_entity_poly.entity_id
_entity_poly.type
_entity_poly.pdbx_seq_one_letter_code
_entity_poly.pdbx_strand_id
1 'polypeptide(L)'
;MKAIPVIVLSILLFSCDQKETIQNEPMALLEMAPTNAIKAVESSDSFEYGSFSRLQYSDDVDVLYEALLAKNERLRSLESSIEKLNSTVADQKDDWIAFKSRNEDYYLAATNYLESITDSTLKEEIAQQIEGSQDRYKSKRDQGEDKWSKLSNQINQLRNNQIALKITLTIPIIESYQGAKSESVVDLKPLIDAQVEIVSEMEELLELT
;
A
#
# COMPACT_ATOMS: atom_id res chain seq x y z
N MET A 1 -72.91 -6.37 16.88
CA MET A 1 -71.66 -6.41 17.67
C MET A 1 -71.14 -7.83 17.69
N LYS A 2 -70.03 -8.10 17.00
CA LYS A 2 -69.19 -9.30 17.17
C LYS A 2 -67.83 -8.99 16.54
N ALA A 3 -66.79 -9.16 17.35
CA ALA A 3 -65.47 -8.58 17.19
C ALA A 3 -64.64 -9.22 16.07
N ILE A 4 -63.80 -8.41 15.44
CA ILE A 4 -62.74 -8.81 14.51
C ILE A 4 -61.55 -9.25 15.35
N PRO A 5 -61.01 -10.48 15.20
CA PRO A 5 -59.75 -10.83 15.84
C PRO A 5 -58.59 -10.28 15.01
N VAL A 6 -57.85 -9.34 15.63
CA VAL A 6 -56.53 -8.89 15.19
C VAL A 6 -55.57 -10.06 15.36
N ILE A 7 -55.11 -10.64 14.26
CA ILE A 7 -54.03 -11.64 14.27
C ILE A 7 -52.72 -10.85 14.40
N VAL A 8 -52.20 -10.78 15.62
CA VAL A 8 -50.87 -10.26 15.91
C VAL A 8 -49.85 -11.29 15.43
N LEU A 9 -49.08 -10.90 14.42
CA LEU A 9 -47.96 -11.63 13.86
C LEU A 9 -46.79 -11.62 14.86
N SER A 10 -46.68 -12.65 15.70
CA SER A 10 -45.48 -12.90 16.51
C SER A 10 -44.36 -13.44 15.62
N ILE A 11 -43.51 -12.54 15.14
CA ILE A 11 -42.22 -12.88 14.54
C ILE A 11 -41.30 -13.27 15.69
N LEU A 12 -41.10 -14.58 15.87
CA LEU A 12 -40.01 -15.11 16.69
C LEU A 12 -38.69 -14.79 15.99
N LEU A 13 -37.99 -13.78 16.51
CA LEU A 13 -36.59 -13.52 16.21
C LEU A 13 -35.77 -14.67 16.81
N PHE A 14 -35.53 -15.72 16.02
CA PHE A 14 -34.40 -16.61 16.25
C PHE A 14 -33.14 -15.83 15.92
N SER A 15 -32.65 -15.07 16.90
CA SER A 15 -31.27 -14.61 16.94
C SER A 15 -30.41 -15.83 17.23
N CYS A 16 -29.96 -16.50 16.17
CA CYS A 16 -28.82 -17.42 16.28
C CYS A 16 -27.59 -16.57 16.54
N ASP A 17 -27.27 -16.43 17.82
CA ASP A 17 -26.01 -15.92 18.33
C ASP A 17 -24.92 -16.95 18.03
N GLN A 18 -24.44 -16.95 16.79
CA GLN A 18 -23.21 -17.63 16.44
C GLN A 18 -22.09 -16.59 16.51
N LYS A 19 -21.74 -16.27 17.76
CA LYS A 19 -20.49 -15.60 18.09
C LYS A 19 -19.37 -16.58 17.74
N GLU A 20 -18.94 -16.58 16.48
CA GLU A 20 -17.59 -17.00 16.17
C GLU A 20 -16.66 -16.00 16.87
N THR A 21 -16.21 -16.43 18.03
CA THR A 21 -15.15 -15.82 18.80
C THR A 21 -13.87 -15.83 17.96
N ILE A 22 -13.65 -14.78 17.18
CA ILE A 22 -12.30 -14.35 16.80
C ILE A 22 -11.71 -13.66 18.05
N GLN A 23 -11.41 -14.43 19.07
CA GLN A 23 -10.48 -14.03 20.12
C GLN A 23 -9.27 -14.93 19.90
N ASN A 24 -8.16 -14.30 19.47
CA ASN A 24 -6.74 -14.73 19.53
C ASN A 24 -5.88 -14.25 18.33
N GLU A 25 -6.34 -13.33 17.47
CA GLU A 25 -5.46 -12.80 16.41
C GLU A 25 -4.37 -11.79 16.84
N PRO A 26 -4.55 -10.87 17.82
CA PRO A 26 -3.51 -9.90 18.14
C PRO A 26 -2.29 -10.52 18.84
N MET A 27 -2.44 -11.68 19.47
CA MET A 27 -1.35 -12.37 20.19
C MET A 27 -0.48 -13.22 19.26
N ALA A 28 -1.05 -13.81 18.20
CA ALA A 28 -0.33 -14.61 17.22
C ALA A 28 0.56 -13.76 16.30
N LEU A 29 0.11 -12.55 15.94
CA LEU A 29 0.91 -11.58 15.17
C LEU A 29 2.12 -11.05 15.98
N LEU A 30 2.00 -11.00 17.30
CA LEU A 30 3.08 -10.55 18.20
C LEU A 30 4.22 -11.56 18.32
N GLU A 31 3.92 -12.86 18.36
CA GLU A 31 4.95 -13.91 18.29
C GLU A 31 5.67 -13.92 16.93
N MET A 32 5.03 -13.37 15.89
CA MET A 32 5.60 -13.26 14.55
C MET A 32 6.48 -12.03 14.34
N ALA A 33 6.32 -10.94 15.11
CA ALA A 33 7.21 -9.79 15.05
C ALA A 33 8.48 -10.08 15.85
N PRO A 34 9.63 -10.39 15.21
CA PRO A 34 10.81 -10.79 15.94
C PRO A 34 11.27 -9.65 16.83
N THR A 35 11.58 -9.94 18.09
CA THR A 35 12.23 -9.01 19.04
C THR A 35 13.43 -8.28 18.42
N ASN A 36 14.07 -8.89 17.43
CA ASN A 36 15.20 -8.34 16.68
C ASN A 36 14.81 -7.17 15.76
N ALA A 37 13.58 -7.11 15.23
CA ALA A 37 13.10 -5.97 14.44
C ALA A 37 12.80 -4.76 15.33
N ILE A 38 12.19 -4.99 16.50
CA ILE A 38 12.00 -3.95 17.53
C ILE A 38 13.36 -3.41 17.98
N LYS A 39 14.35 -4.29 18.23
CA LYS A 39 15.71 -3.89 18.57
C LYS A 39 16.41 -3.10 17.48
N ALA A 40 16.22 -3.47 16.20
CA ALA A 40 16.83 -2.74 15.08
C ALA A 40 16.25 -1.33 14.92
N VAL A 41 14.94 -1.17 15.16
CA VAL A 41 14.28 0.15 15.26
C VAL A 41 14.88 0.96 16.42
N GLU A 42 15.02 0.34 17.61
CA GLU A 42 15.57 1.03 18.80
C GLU A 42 17.05 1.46 18.63
N SER A 43 17.88 0.64 17.99
CA SER A 43 19.32 0.92 17.88
C SER A 43 19.70 1.75 16.66
N SER A 44 18.76 2.07 15.76
CA SER A 44 19.03 2.67 14.44
C SER A 44 20.09 1.88 13.64
N ASP A 45 20.27 0.60 13.96
CA ASP A 45 21.18 -0.28 13.24
C ASP A 45 20.52 -0.79 11.96
N SER A 46 21.33 -1.10 10.95
CA SER A 46 20.84 -1.74 9.74
C SER A 46 20.21 -3.10 10.07
N PHE A 47 18.92 -3.25 9.81
CA PHE A 47 18.25 -4.55 9.87
C PHE A 47 18.58 -5.37 8.62
N GLU A 48 19.20 -6.54 8.79
CA GLU A 48 19.52 -7.47 7.70
C GLU A 48 18.71 -8.76 7.90
N TYR A 49 17.75 -9.03 7.01
CA TYR A 49 17.02 -10.30 7.01
C TYR A 49 16.70 -10.77 5.58
N GLY A 50 17.39 -11.82 5.13
CA GLY A 50 17.12 -12.48 3.83
C GLY A 50 17.71 -11.78 2.60
N SER A 51 17.22 -12.13 1.41
CA SER A 51 17.68 -11.59 0.11
C SER A 51 17.17 -10.19 -0.23
N PHE A 52 16.38 -9.55 0.64
CA PHE A 52 15.95 -8.16 0.45
C PHE A 52 17.08 -7.24 0.95
N SER A 53 17.70 -6.55 0.01
CA SER A 53 18.92 -5.77 0.18
C SER A 53 18.81 -4.64 1.22
N ARG A 54 19.94 -4.35 1.89
CA ARG A 54 20.22 -3.22 2.78
C ARG A 54 19.27 -2.03 2.58
N LEU A 55 18.32 -1.89 3.49
CA LEU A 55 17.52 -0.68 3.66
C LEU A 55 18.39 0.41 4.31
N GLN A 56 19.32 0.96 3.54
CA GLN A 56 19.84 2.28 3.82
C GLN A 56 18.66 3.23 3.51
N TYR A 57 17.96 3.72 4.53
CA TYR A 57 16.72 4.54 4.47
C TYR A 57 15.35 3.79 4.53
N SER A 58 15.17 2.78 5.38
CA SER A 58 13.80 2.34 5.75
C SER A 58 13.22 3.19 6.88
N ASP A 59 11.95 3.58 6.74
CA ASP A 59 11.14 4.02 7.88
C ASP A 59 10.89 2.84 8.84
N ASP A 60 10.63 3.11 10.12
CA ASP A 60 10.47 2.08 11.16
C ASP A 60 9.30 1.13 10.84
N VAL A 61 8.26 1.65 10.19
CA VAL A 61 7.12 0.85 9.71
C VAL A 61 7.55 -0.18 8.67
N ASP A 62 8.49 0.16 7.78
CA ASP A 62 9.01 -0.76 6.78
C ASP A 62 9.83 -1.87 7.43
N VAL A 63 10.67 -1.53 8.42
CA VAL A 63 11.45 -2.52 9.17
C VAL A 63 10.54 -3.55 9.85
N LEU A 64 9.47 -3.09 10.50
CA LEU A 64 8.50 -3.98 11.14
C LEU A 64 7.75 -4.85 10.12
N TYR A 65 7.39 -4.29 8.96
CA TYR A 65 6.71 -5.03 7.90
C TYR A 65 7.59 -6.10 7.25
N GLU A 66 8.86 -5.80 6.98
CA GLU A 66 9.83 -6.77 6.48
C GLU A 66 10.02 -7.94 7.45
N ALA A 67 10.00 -7.64 8.75
CA ALA A 67 10.07 -8.66 9.79
C ALA A 67 8.83 -9.58 9.82
N LEU A 68 7.66 -9.09 9.40
CA LEU A 68 6.47 -9.92 9.17
C LEU A 68 6.59 -10.76 7.90
N LEU A 69 7.08 -10.19 6.79
CA LEU A 69 7.33 -10.90 5.53
C LEU A 69 8.28 -12.09 5.70
N ALA A 70 9.31 -11.89 6.51
CA ALA A 70 10.29 -12.89 6.91
C ALA A 70 9.68 -14.15 7.54
N LYS A 71 8.55 -14.02 8.23
CA LYS A 71 7.90 -15.09 9.00
C LYS A 71 6.60 -15.58 8.38
N ASN A 72 6.02 -14.85 7.44
CA ASN A 72 4.75 -15.16 6.83
C ASN A 72 4.90 -15.42 5.32
N GLU A 73 4.95 -16.70 4.94
CA GLU A 73 5.12 -17.11 3.55
C GLU A 73 3.97 -16.65 2.63
N ARG A 74 2.73 -16.61 3.14
CA ARG A 74 1.58 -16.12 2.39
C ARG A 74 1.73 -14.63 2.09
N LEU A 75 2.14 -13.84 3.09
CA LEU A 75 2.38 -12.41 2.93
C LEU A 75 3.52 -12.15 1.92
N ARG A 76 4.62 -12.90 2.04
CA ARG A 76 5.75 -12.82 1.09
C ARG A 76 5.35 -13.18 -0.34
N SER A 77 4.54 -14.23 -0.51
CA SER A 77 4.03 -14.64 -1.83
C SER A 77 3.10 -13.57 -2.43
N LEU A 78 2.27 -12.93 -1.61
CA LEU A 78 1.44 -11.81 -2.02
C LEU A 78 2.30 -10.63 -2.52
N GLU A 79 3.28 -10.20 -1.72
CA GLU A 79 4.18 -9.09 -2.11
C GLU A 79 4.95 -9.38 -3.39
N SER A 80 5.52 -10.58 -3.53
CA SER A 80 6.20 -11.00 -4.76
C SER A 80 5.27 -10.99 -5.98
N SER A 81 3.99 -11.34 -5.79
CA SER A 81 2.99 -11.28 -6.86
C SER A 81 2.67 -9.84 -7.27
N ILE A 82 2.59 -8.91 -6.30
CA ILE A 82 2.40 -7.48 -6.54
C ILE A 82 3.60 -6.90 -7.30
N GLU A 83 4.82 -7.21 -6.87
CA GLU A 83 6.06 -6.78 -7.53
C GLU A 83 6.12 -7.26 -8.99
N LYS A 84 5.85 -8.54 -9.22
CA LYS A 84 5.84 -9.13 -10.56
C LYS A 84 4.77 -8.48 -11.46
N LEU A 85 3.59 -8.23 -10.92
CA LEU A 85 2.52 -7.53 -11.65
C LEU A 85 2.98 -6.13 -12.05
N ASN A 86 3.56 -5.36 -11.12
CA ASN A 86 4.05 -4.00 -11.38
C ASN A 86 5.14 -3.97 -12.44
N SER A 87 6.09 -4.92 -12.40
CA SER A 87 7.12 -5.06 -13.44
C SER A 87 6.49 -5.36 -14.81
N THR A 88 5.56 -6.30 -14.88
CA THR A 88 4.87 -6.65 -16.13
C THR A 88 4.09 -5.46 -16.71
N VAL A 89 3.44 -4.68 -15.85
CA VAL A 89 2.72 -3.46 -16.25
C VAL A 89 3.69 -2.42 -16.81
N ALA A 90 4.86 -2.23 -16.19
CA ALA A 90 5.86 -1.28 -16.64
C ALA A 90 6.34 -1.63 -18.06
N ASP A 91 6.72 -2.88 -18.29
CA ASP A 91 7.17 -3.37 -19.60
C ASP A 91 6.08 -3.16 -20.67
N GLN A 92 4.83 -3.54 -20.37
CA GLN A 92 3.72 -3.37 -21.30
C GLN A 92 3.40 -1.89 -21.59
N LYS A 93 3.63 -1.01 -20.62
CA LYS A 93 3.41 0.43 -20.80
C LYS A 93 4.44 1.01 -21.77
N ASP A 94 5.68 0.59 -21.66
CA ASP A 94 6.75 1.01 -22.57
C ASP A 94 6.47 0.53 -23.99
N ASP A 95 6.05 -0.73 -24.16
CA ASP A 95 5.62 -1.28 -25.45
C ASP A 95 4.45 -0.47 -26.04
N TRP A 96 3.45 -0.09 -25.21
CA TRP A 96 2.32 0.72 -25.65
C TRP A 96 2.75 2.12 -26.11
N ILE A 97 3.65 2.77 -25.38
CA ILE A 97 4.19 4.09 -25.74
C ILE A 97 4.97 4.00 -27.06
N ALA A 98 5.82 2.99 -27.21
CA ALA A 98 6.59 2.76 -28.43
C ALA A 98 5.67 2.50 -29.62
N PHE A 99 4.65 1.66 -29.44
CA PHE A 99 3.63 1.41 -30.47
C PHE A 99 2.94 2.70 -30.92
N LYS A 100 2.53 3.56 -29.98
CA LYS A 100 1.89 4.85 -30.31
C LYS A 100 2.81 5.74 -31.13
N SER A 101 4.03 5.97 -30.64
CA SER A 101 5.03 6.80 -31.31
C SER A 101 5.35 6.30 -32.72
N ARG A 102 5.50 4.98 -32.91
CA ARG A 102 5.77 4.42 -34.24
C ARG A 102 4.65 4.65 -35.25
N ASN A 103 3.40 4.58 -34.81
CA ASN A 103 2.27 4.85 -35.71
C ASN A 103 2.23 6.33 -36.10
N GLU A 104 2.50 7.24 -35.16
CA GLU A 104 2.61 8.67 -35.46
C GLU A 104 3.71 8.93 -36.51
N ASP A 105 4.88 8.30 -36.36
CA ASP A 105 5.97 8.38 -37.34
C ASP A 105 5.55 7.87 -38.72
N TYR A 106 4.81 6.76 -38.80
CA TYR A 106 4.34 6.21 -40.07
C TYR A 106 3.39 7.15 -40.80
N TYR A 107 2.42 7.75 -40.10
CA TYR A 107 1.49 8.69 -40.72
C TYR A 107 2.17 9.99 -41.12
N LEU A 108 3.12 10.47 -40.31
CA LEU A 108 3.95 11.62 -40.67
C LEU A 108 4.75 11.34 -41.96
N ALA A 109 5.41 10.19 -42.04
CA ALA A 109 6.17 9.79 -43.23
C ALA A 109 5.27 9.65 -44.47
N ALA A 110 4.11 9.00 -44.34
CA ALA A 110 3.15 8.86 -45.43
C ALA A 110 2.66 10.21 -45.96
N THR A 111 2.37 11.15 -45.04
CA THR A 111 1.97 12.52 -45.39
C THR A 111 3.10 13.27 -46.10
N ASN A 112 4.36 13.07 -45.69
CA ASN A 112 5.50 13.67 -46.39
C ASN A 112 5.67 13.10 -47.81
N TYR A 113 5.47 11.79 -48.00
CA TYR A 113 5.52 11.18 -49.34
C TYR A 113 4.38 11.67 -50.24
N LEU A 114 3.18 11.86 -49.67
CA LEU A 114 2.03 12.42 -50.36
C LEU A 114 2.35 13.79 -51.02
N GLU A 115 3.15 14.62 -50.35
CA GLU A 115 3.57 15.93 -50.90
C GLU A 115 4.46 15.82 -52.15
N SER A 116 5.08 14.68 -52.39
CA SER A 116 5.90 14.43 -53.58
C SER A 116 5.07 14.03 -54.81
N ILE A 117 3.77 13.74 -54.64
CA ILE A 117 2.87 13.37 -55.74
C ILE A 117 2.43 14.64 -56.47
N THR A 118 2.70 14.70 -57.78
CA THR A 118 2.37 15.85 -58.63
C THR A 118 1.00 15.72 -59.30
N ASP A 119 0.52 14.50 -59.53
CA ASP A 119 -0.83 14.25 -60.02
C ASP A 119 -1.85 14.59 -58.91
N SER A 120 -2.61 15.65 -59.11
CA SER A 120 -3.54 16.17 -58.11
C SER A 120 -4.67 15.19 -57.78
N THR A 121 -5.15 14.44 -58.77
CA THR A 121 -6.25 13.49 -58.59
C THR A 121 -5.76 12.30 -57.78
N LEU A 122 -4.62 11.73 -58.15
CA LEU A 122 -3.99 10.67 -57.40
C LEU A 122 -3.61 11.11 -55.98
N LYS A 123 -3.09 12.34 -55.82
CA LYS A 123 -2.76 12.91 -54.52
C LYS A 123 -3.99 12.95 -53.62
N GLU A 124 -5.12 13.47 -54.12
CA GLU A 124 -6.36 13.52 -53.33
C GLU A 124 -6.87 12.13 -52.95
N GLU A 125 -6.84 11.16 -53.86
CA GLU A 125 -7.24 9.77 -53.58
C GLU A 125 -6.37 9.13 -52.48
N ILE A 126 -5.05 9.29 -52.55
CA ILE A 126 -4.14 8.75 -51.54
C ILE A 126 -4.30 9.49 -50.20
N ALA A 127 -4.53 10.81 -50.22
CA ALA A 127 -4.79 11.59 -49.01
C ALA A 127 -6.00 11.03 -48.23
N GLN A 128 -7.11 10.76 -48.92
CA GLN A 128 -8.30 10.16 -48.31
C GLN A 128 -8.03 8.76 -47.75
N GLN A 129 -7.17 7.96 -48.39
CA GLN A 129 -6.77 6.65 -47.87
C GLN A 129 -5.94 6.77 -46.59
N ILE A 130 -5.00 7.73 -46.53
CA ILE A 130 -4.19 8.01 -45.34
C ILE A 130 -5.09 8.45 -44.19
N GLU A 131 -5.99 9.42 -44.42
CA GLU A 131 -6.92 9.93 -43.43
C GLU A 131 -7.82 8.82 -42.89
N GLY A 132 -8.46 8.04 -43.76
CA GLY A 132 -9.31 6.93 -43.34
C GLY A 132 -8.54 5.84 -42.57
N SER A 133 -7.26 5.63 -42.88
CA SER A 133 -6.39 4.75 -42.09
C SER A 133 -6.09 5.32 -40.71
N GLN A 134 -5.74 6.60 -40.65
CA GLN A 134 -5.43 7.31 -39.41
C GLN A 134 -6.62 7.36 -38.47
N ASP A 135 -7.83 7.55 -38.98
CA ASP A 135 -9.07 7.51 -38.18
C ASP A 135 -9.34 6.13 -37.57
N ARG A 136 -9.12 5.06 -38.35
CA ARG A 136 -9.21 3.69 -37.82
C ARG A 136 -8.18 3.43 -36.73
N TYR A 137 -6.96 3.95 -36.91
CA TYR A 137 -5.91 3.86 -35.89
C TYR A 137 -6.30 4.66 -34.63
N LYS A 138 -6.78 5.90 -34.79
CA LYS A 138 -7.24 6.75 -33.68
C LYS A 138 -8.29 6.04 -32.82
N SER A 139 -9.29 5.41 -33.44
CA SER A 139 -10.29 4.62 -32.71
C SER A 139 -9.67 3.48 -31.91
N LYS A 140 -8.70 2.73 -32.48
CA LYS A 140 -7.98 1.66 -31.76
C LYS A 140 -7.12 2.19 -30.62
N ARG A 141 -6.43 3.31 -30.85
CA ARG A 141 -5.60 3.99 -29.84
C ARG A 141 -6.46 4.43 -28.66
N ASP A 142 -7.59 5.07 -28.92
CA ASP A 142 -8.48 5.58 -27.87
C ASP A 142 -9.08 4.43 -27.03
N GLN A 143 -9.42 3.29 -27.66
CA GLN A 143 -9.82 2.08 -26.94
C GLN A 143 -8.69 1.51 -26.06
N GLY A 144 -7.44 1.57 -26.54
CA GLY A 144 -6.28 1.16 -25.75
C GLY A 144 -6.03 2.08 -24.56
N GLU A 145 -6.19 3.39 -24.76
CA GLU A 145 -6.00 4.39 -23.71
C GLU A 145 -7.05 4.28 -22.59
N ASP A 146 -8.31 3.97 -22.93
CA ASP A 146 -9.36 3.66 -21.94
C ASP A 146 -8.99 2.44 -21.07
N LYS A 147 -8.46 1.38 -21.68
CA LYS A 147 -7.98 0.20 -20.93
C LYS A 147 -6.81 0.55 -20.01
N TRP A 148 -5.85 1.34 -20.50
CA TRP A 148 -4.72 1.80 -19.69
C TRP A 148 -5.15 2.70 -18.54
N SER A 149 -6.13 3.57 -18.74
CA SER A 149 -6.70 4.41 -17.69
C SER A 149 -7.34 3.56 -16.58
N LYS A 150 -8.12 2.54 -16.96
CA LYS A 150 -8.72 1.59 -16.01
C LYS A 150 -7.67 0.80 -15.24
N LEU A 151 -6.65 0.28 -15.94
CA LEU A 151 -5.55 -0.45 -15.32
C LEU A 151 -4.77 0.44 -14.34
N SER A 152 -4.47 1.68 -14.71
CA SER A 152 -3.80 2.67 -13.86
C SER A 152 -4.56 2.91 -12.55
N ASN A 153 -5.88 3.07 -12.63
CA ASN A 153 -6.73 3.20 -11.45
C ASN A 153 -6.66 1.96 -10.54
N GLN A 154 -6.68 0.76 -11.12
CA GLN A 154 -6.57 -0.49 -10.36
C GLN A 154 -5.19 -0.65 -9.70
N ILE A 155 -4.11 -0.26 -10.37
CA ILE A 155 -2.76 -0.26 -9.79
C ILE A 155 -2.68 0.72 -8.61
N ASN A 156 -3.27 1.91 -8.75
CA ASN A 156 -3.33 2.87 -7.65
C ASN A 156 -4.12 2.33 -6.45
N GLN A 157 -5.25 1.65 -6.69
CA GLN A 157 -6.01 0.98 -5.65
C GLN A 157 -5.21 -0.14 -4.99
N LEU A 158 -4.50 -0.96 -5.77
CA LEU A 158 -3.63 -2.02 -5.25
C LEU A 158 -2.54 -1.45 -4.36
N ARG A 159 -1.86 -0.37 -4.79
CA ARG A 159 -0.86 0.32 -3.98
C ARG A 159 -1.43 0.86 -2.67
N ASN A 160 -2.61 1.47 -2.72
CA ASN A 160 -3.27 1.97 -1.50
C ASN A 160 -3.60 0.81 -0.54
N ASN A 161 -4.08 -0.32 -1.06
CA ASN A 161 -4.36 -1.51 -0.27
C ASN A 161 -3.09 -2.12 0.33
N GLN A 162 -1.98 -2.13 -0.41
CA GLN A 162 -0.67 -2.58 0.07
C GLN A 162 -0.17 -1.70 1.23
N ILE A 163 -0.30 -0.37 1.11
CA ILE A 163 0.02 0.57 2.19
C ILE A 163 -0.89 0.34 3.40
N ALA A 164 -2.21 0.19 3.18
CA ALA A 164 -3.16 -0.07 4.27
C ALA A 164 -2.87 -1.38 4.99
N LEU A 165 -2.52 -2.44 4.26
CA LEU A 165 -2.11 -3.73 4.81
C LEU A 165 -0.86 -3.59 5.67
N LYS A 166 0.17 -2.89 5.16
CA LYS A 166 1.39 -2.59 5.89
C LYS A 166 1.11 -1.90 7.23
N ILE A 167 0.33 -0.81 7.21
CA ILE A 167 -0.06 -0.07 8.42
C ILE A 167 -0.85 -0.97 9.39
N THR A 168 -1.85 -1.68 8.88
CA THR A 168 -2.74 -2.51 9.71
C THR A 168 -1.98 -3.62 10.44
N LEU A 169 -0.99 -4.22 9.76
CA LEU A 169 -0.21 -5.29 10.34
C LEU A 169 0.88 -4.81 11.31
N THR A 170 1.36 -3.57 11.17
CA THR A 170 2.40 -3.03 12.05
C THR A 170 1.86 -2.32 13.30
N ILE A 171 0.64 -1.78 13.26
CA ILE A 171 0.01 -1.13 14.43
C ILE A 171 0.06 -1.99 15.71
N PRO A 172 -0.37 -3.28 15.70
CA PRO A 172 -0.34 -4.09 16.92
C PRO A 172 1.08 -4.29 17.49
N ILE A 173 2.09 -4.32 16.61
CA ILE A 173 3.50 -4.45 17.01
C ILE A 173 3.96 -3.16 17.70
N ILE A 174 3.60 -2.01 17.14
CA ILE A 174 3.87 -0.69 17.71
C ILE A 174 3.20 -0.56 19.09
N GLU A 175 1.92 -0.93 19.20
CA GLU A 175 1.17 -0.89 20.47
C GLU A 175 1.78 -1.80 21.53
N SER A 176 2.24 -3.00 21.15
CA SER A 176 2.94 -3.89 22.08
C SER A 176 4.27 -3.31 22.55
N TYR A 177 5.03 -2.69 21.65
CA TYR A 177 6.28 -2.03 22.01
C TYR A 177 6.00 -0.89 23.01
N GLN A 178 4.99 -0.07 22.75
CA GLN A 178 4.56 1.01 23.64
C GLN A 178 4.16 0.49 25.02
N GLY A 179 3.38 -0.60 25.09
CA GLY A 179 2.99 -1.22 26.37
C GLY A 179 4.21 -1.68 27.18
N ALA A 180 5.10 -2.46 26.56
CA ALA A 180 6.31 -2.98 27.22
C ALA A 180 7.25 -1.86 27.69
N LYS A 181 7.37 -0.78 26.92
CA LYS A 181 8.24 0.35 27.28
C LYS A 181 7.59 1.29 28.28
N SER A 182 6.28 1.51 28.21
CA SER A 182 5.57 2.40 29.14
C SER A 182 5.64 1.90 30.58
N GLU A 183 5.63 0.59 30.80
CA GLU A 183 5.79 0.03 32.15
C GLU A 183 7.19 0.28 32.72
N SER A 184 8.22 0.35 31.88
CA SER A 184 9.62 0.54 32.30
C SER A 184 10.09 2.00 32.33
N VAL A 185 9.47 2.89 31.54
CA VAL A 185 9.84 4.31 31.45
C VAL A 185 9.04 5.19 32.42
N VAL A 186 7.86 4.76 32.86
CA VAL A 186 6.94 5.59 33.68
C VAL A 186 7.11 5.38 35.18
N ASP A 187 7.88 4.38 35.64
CA ASP A 187 8.25 4.31 37.05
C ASP A 187 9.37 5.31 37.38
N LEU A 188 9.04 6.60 37.30
CA LEU A 188 9.88 7.71 37.71
C LEU A 188 9.86 7.91 39.22
N LYS A 189 9.03 7.14 39.95
CA LYS A 189 8.87 7.31 41.39
C LYS A 189 10.21 7.20 42.15
N PRO A 190 11.08 6.21 41.88
CA PRO A 190 12.37 6.14 42.56
C PRO A 190 13.26 7.35 42.27
N LEU A 191 13.20 7.91 41.05
CA LEU A 191 13.97 9.11 40.69
C LEU A 191 13.40 10.37 41.35
N ILE A 192 12.08 10.47 41.44
CA ILE A 192 11.39 11.57 42.14
C ILE A 192 11.68 11.49 43.64
N ASP A 193 11.57 10.31 44.25
CA ASP A 193 11.86 10.10 45.67
C ASP A 193 13.31 10.50 45.99
N ALA A 194 14.27 10.06 45.16
CA ALA A 194 15.68 10.43 45.31
C ALA A 194 15.91 11.94 45.14
N GLN A 195 15.22 12.59 44.20
CA GLN A 195 15.29 14.04 44.04
C GLN A 195 14.77 14.77 45.29
N VAL A 196 13.64 14.33 45.85
CA VAL A 196 13.05 14.93 47.05
C VAL A 196 14.01 14.81 48.25
N GLU A 197 14.66 13.67 48.42
CA GLU A 197 15.66 13.45 49.47
C GLU A 197 16.84 14.41 49.32
N ILE A 198 17.41 14.54 48.11
CA ILE A 198 18.52 15.46 47.83
C ILE A 198 18.13 16.91 48.13
N VAL A 199 16.92 17.34 47.75
CA VAL A 199 16.46 18.72 48.01
C VAL A 199 16.31 18.97 49.51
N SER A 200 15.78 18.01 50.27
CA SER A 200 15.66 18.12 51.73
C SER A 200 17.02 18.28 52.41
N GLU A 201 18.03 17.50 51.99
CA GLU A 201 19.39 17.64 52.51
C GLU A 201 19.98 19.03 52.21
N MET A 202 19.72 19.57 51.01
CA MET A 202 20.17 20.91 50.64
C MET A 202 19.51 21.99 51.50
N GLU A 203 18.21 21.88 51.79
CA GLU A 203 17.48 22.82 52.63
C GLU A 203 18.01 22.82 54.08
N GLU A 204 18.25 21.63 54.66
CA GLU A 204 18.84 21.52 56.00
C GLU A 204 20.22 22.18 56.08
N LEU A 205 21.06 22.02 55.05
CA LEU A 205 22.38 22.65 55.00
C LEU A 205 22.32 24.18 54.88
N LEU A 206 21.28 24.72 54.24
CA LEU A 206 21.08 26.17 54.10
C LEU A 206 20.56 26.82 55.39
N GLU A 207 19.83 26.08 56.24
CA GLU A 207 19.36 26.59 57.55
C GLU A 207 20.45 26.65 58.63
N LEU A 208 21.61 26.04 58.38
CA LEU A 208 22.76 26.03 59.28
C LEU A 208 23.74 27.22 59.07
N THR A 209 23.48 28.08 58.08
CA THR A 209 24.27 29.29 57.75
C THR A 209 23.55 30.57 58.13
#